data_AF-A0A1M5BJQ5-F1
#
_entry.id   AF-A0A1M5BJQ5-F1
#
_cell.length_a   1.000
_cell.length_b   1.000
_cell.length_c   1.000
_cell.angle_alpha   90.00
_cell.angle_beta   90.00
_cell.angle_gamma   90.00
#
_symmetry.space_group_name_H-M   'P 1'
#
loop_
_entity.id
_entity.type
_entity.pdbx_description
1 polymer ?
#
loop_
_entity_poly.entity_id
_entity_poly.type
_entity_poly.pdbx_seq_one_letter_code
_entity_poly.pdbx_strand_id
1 'polypeptide(L)'
;MKKNIKYIVLLVICSAFTTMSYYPIDGYLHTGIKRLKYLELVKSGELKSTTVIPPGAQKSYMDIELNLISKKEDSTAAFLSVDEQFQKDINALFRGLDKSYSITVLDISDIDSVRYAKRNETAGYQPGSVGKLAVMVALFTQLQKIYPDSFEKRLDLLRSKSVKSGVWGLTDTHTVPIFNLETNKLLKRQVIASDVFTLFEWADHMLSVSNNGAASIVWREALLMAAFGESYPTLTQEEADTYFTTTPKKELTDLANDVVNLPLRELGITSDEWRLGSFFTSGPNRYVGDKGGSIGSPLGLMKFLIQLEQGKVVDEESSLEMKRLMYMTDRRIRYAQSPALKPAAVYFKSGSLYKCDRSTGEACGKYMGNVTNFMNSVAIVEHPDNCRYMVVLMTNVLRKNSATDHMTLASSIDKIIKR
;
A
#
# COMPACT_ATOMS: atom_id res chain seq x y z
N MET A 1 17.30 53.28 33.53
CA MET A 1 17.34 52.57 32.23
C MET A 1 18.17 51.26 32.21
N LYS A 2 18.22 50.45 33.29
CA LYS A 2 18.92 49.13 33.25
C LYS A 2 18.09 47.91 33.70
N LYS A 3 16.84 48.10 34.16
CA LYS A 3 15.98 47.00 34.65
C LYS A 3 14.97 46.49 33.60
N ASN A 4 14.56 47.33 32.65
CA ASN A 4 13.53 46.99 31.65
C ASN A 4 14.07 46.18 30.46
N ILE A 5 15.38 46.16 30.23
CA ILE A 5 16.01 45.41 29.13
C ILE A 5 16.04 43.90 29.42
N LYS A 6 16.13 43.50 30.70
CA LYS A 6 16.20 42.06 31.08
C LYS A 6 14.90 41.30 30.83
N TYR A 7 13.75 41.97 30.83
CA TYR A 7 12.45 41.33 30.57
C TYR A 7 12.12 41.19 29.07
N ILE A 8 12.76 41.98 28.20
CA ILE A 8 12.60 41.87 26.75
C ILE A 8 13.45 40.71 26.21
N VAL A 9 14.68 40.53 26.71
CA VAL A 9 15.56 39.41 26.30
C VAL A 9 15.00 38.04 26.72
N LEU A 10 14.29 37.95 27.85
CA LEU A 10 13.65 36.70 28.28
C LEU A 10 12.41 36.33 27.45
N LEU A 11 11.79 37.30 26.76
CA LEU A 11 10.57 37.08 25.97
C LEU A 11 10.85 36.68 24.51
N VAL A 12 12.10 36.84 24.04
CA VAL A 12 12.54 36.51 22.67
C VAL A 12 13.23 35.14 22.60
N ILE A 13 13.69 34.58 23.73
CA ILE A 13 14.36 33.27 23.78
C ILE A 13 13.36 32.10 23.89
N CYS A 14 12.10 32.36 24.25
CA CYS A 14 11.03 31.35 24.24
C CYS A 14 10.28 31.22 22.89
N SER A 15 10.79 31.84 21.83
CA SER A 15 10.23 31.75 20.47
C SER A 15 10.92 30.71 19.58
N ALA A 16 12.01 30.10 20.05
CA ALA A 16 12.62 28.93 19.41
C ALA A 16 11.96 27.65 19.95
N PHE A 17 11.72 26.67 19.06
CA PHE A 17 10.96 25.43 19.31
C PHE A 17 9.43 25.57 19.42
N THR A 18 8.80 26.30 18.50
CA THR A 18 7.47 25.93 17.99
C THR A 18 7.57 25.31 16.59
N THR A 19 8.38 24.26 16.44
CA THR A 19 8.23 23.34 15.30
C THR A 19 7.08 22.37 15.60
N MET A 20 5.85 22.89 15.56
CA MET A 20 4.73 22.04 15.15
C MET A 20 4.95 21.75 13.67
N SER A 21 5.61 20.63 13.35
CA SER A 21 5.57 20.09 11.99
C SER A 21 4.32 19.21 11.81
N TYR A 22 3.86 19.06 10.58
CA TYR A 22 2.43 19.04 10.25
C TYR A 22 2.06 17.97 9.21
N TYR A 23 1.00 17.17 9.46
CA TYR A 23 0.52 16.00 8.66
C TYR A 23 0.60 16.04 7.10
N PRO A 24 0.96 14.95 6.36
CA PRO A 24 0.87 14.85 4.89
C PRO A 24 -0.59 14.62 4.53
N ILE A 25 -1.28 15.73 4.55
CA ILE A 25 -2.71 15.86 4.37
C ILE A 25 -2.96 16.84 3.22
N ASP A 26 -1.96 17.68 2.96
CA ASP A 26 -1.73 18.66 1.90
C ASP A 26 -1.58 18.08 0.48
N GLY A 27 -1.75 16.77 0.32
CA GLY A 27 -1.70 16.11 -0.99
C GLY A 27 -2.90 16.40 -1.90
N TYR A 28 -3.91 17.17 -1.48
CA TYR A 28 -5.09 17.43 -2.32
C TYR A 28 -4.74 18.19 -3.60
N LEU A 29 -3.90 19.23 -3.53
CA LEU A 29 -3.50 20.00 -4.70
C LEU A 29 -2.67 19.17 -5.69
N HIS A 30 -1.84 18.26 -5.17
CA HIS A 30 -1.01 17.34 -5.96
C HIS A 30 -1.83 16.26 -6.68
N THR A 31 -2.87 15.72 -6.02
CA THR A 31 -3.56 14.48 -6.45
C THR A 31 -5.03 14.65 -6.84
N GLY A 32 -5.68 15.75 -6.47
CA GLY A 32 -7.13 15.91 -6.59
C GLY A 32 -7.98 15.01 -5.67
N ILE A 33 -7.36 14.18 -4.81
CA ILE A 33 -8.08 13.22 -3.96
C ILE A 33 -8.88 13.96 -2.88
N LYS A 34 -10.19 14.10 -3.07
CA LYS A 34 -11.06 14.97 -2.23
C LYS A 34 -11.03 14.63 -0.75
N ARG A 35 -10.83 13.36 -0.37
CA ARG A 35 -10.72 12.97 1.05
C ARG A 35 -9.45 13.49 1.72
N LEU A 36 -8.40 13.87 0.99
CA LEU A 36 -7.24 14.56 1.55
C LEU A 36 -7.64 15.98 1.96
N LYS A 37 -8.43 16.68 1.13
CA LYS A 37 -8.99 18.00 1.49
C LYS A 37 -9.85 17.96 2.74
N TYR A 38 -10.67 16.92 2.92
CA TYR A 38 -11.38 16.70 4.20
C TYR A 38 -10.42 16.69 5.38
N LEU A 39 -9.33 15.93 5.26
CA LEU A 39 -8.35 15.80 6.32
C LEU A 39 -7.54 17.12 6.50
N GLU A 40 -7.30 17.93 5.46
CA GLU A 40 -6.72 19.30 5.58
C GLU A 40 -7.55 20.18 6.47
N LEU A 41 -8.85 20.23 6.21
CA LEU A 41 -9.81 21.02 6.98
C LEU A 41 -9.95 20.50 8.42
N VAL A 42 -9.79 19.19 8.64
CA VAL A 42 -9.73 18.62 10.00
C VAL A 42 -8.45 19.02 10.73
N LYS A 43 -7.31 19.03 10.04
CA LYS A 43 -5.99 19.40 10.57
C LYS A 43 -5.90 20.90 10.91
N SER A 44 -6.48 21.77 10.09
CA SER A 44 -6.54 23.22 10.33
C SER A 44 -7.55 23.61 11.42
N GLY A 45 -8.47 22.70 11.79
CA GLY A 45 -9.55 22.94 12.74
C GLY A 45 -10.82 23.55 12.11
N GLU A 46 -10.82 23.80 10.80
CA GLU A 46 -12.00 24.27 10.04
C GLU A 46 -13.15 23.25 10.06
N LEU A 47 -12.83 21.94 10.09
CA LEU A 47 -13.80 20.86 10.30
C LEU A 47 -13.51 20.08 11.58
N LYS A 48 -14.54 19.85 12.39
CA LYS A 48 -14.44 18.98 13.56
C LYS A 48 -14.50 17.51 13.12
N SER A 49 -13.59 16.69 13.62
CA SER A 49 -13.62 15.23 13.46
C SER A 49 -13.34 14.53 14.78
N THR A 50 -13.95 13.36 14.98
CA THR A 50 -13.61 12.43 16.05
C THR A 50 -12.46 11.49 15.68
N THR A 51 -11.96 11.56 14.44
CA THR A 51 -10.83 10.74 13.97
C THR A 51 -9.55 11.26 14.60
N VAL A 52 -8.96 10.51 15.53
CA VAL A 52 -7.65 10.82 16.09
C VAL A 52 -6.58 10.41 15.08
N ILE A 53 -5.76 11.38 14.72
CA ILE A 53 -4.77 11.30 13.65
C ILE A 53 -3.38 11.11 14.29
N PRO A 54 -2.70 9.96 14.13
CA PRO A 54 -1.50 9.65 14.92
C PRO A 54 -0.28 10.49 14.50
N PRO A 55 0.64 10.84 15.44
CA PRO A 55 1.78 11.72 15.15
C PRO A 55 2.69 11.23 14.04
N GLY A 56 2.99 9.94 13.98
CA GLY A 56 3.84 9.36 12.95
C GLY A 56 3.20 9.30 11.57
N ALA A 57 1.87 9.45 11.50
CA ALA A 57 1.25 9.71 10.22
C ALA A 57 1.41 11.19 9.80
N GLN A 58 2.31 12.00 10.43
CA GLN A 58 2.45 13.45 10.19
C GLN A 58 3.48 14.00 9.17
N LYS A 59 4.19 13.20 8.33
CA LYS A 59 4.68 13.64 6.97
C LYS A 59 5.40 15.00 6.89
N SER A 60 5.24 15.88 5.87
CA SER A 60 4.38 16.12 4.67
C SER A 60 4.58 15.20 3.43
N TYR A 61 3.76 15.31 2.35
CA TYR A 61 3.93 14.56 1.09
C TYR A 61 5.23 14.93 0.36
N MET A 62 5.71 16.16 0.58
CA MET A 62 7.04 16.62 0.18
C MET A 62 8.16 16.02 1.05
N ASP A 63 7.87 15.71 2.32
CA ASP A 63 8.82 15.08 3.24
C ASP A 63 8.87 13.54 3.09
N ILE A 64 8.05 12.96 2.20
CA ILE A 64 8.17 11.56 1.80
C ILE A 64 9.28 11.47 0.74
N GLU A 65 10.26 10.61 0.98
CA GLU A 65 11.48 10.44 0.18
C GLU A 65 11.75 8.94 -0.05
N LEU A 66 12.70 8.59 -0.92
CA LEU A 66 13.15 7.22 -1.16
C LEU A 66 14.53 7.00 -0.50
N ASN A 67 14.66 5.99 0.37
CA ASN A 67 15.83 5.87 1.25
C ASN A 67 17.05 5.17 0.63
N LEU A 68 16.90 4.50 -0.51
CA LEU A 68 17.96 3.67 -1.12
C LEU A 68 18.40 4.18 -2.51
N ILE A 69 18.13 5.46 -2.84
CA ILE A 69 18.57 6.09 -4.11
C ILE A 69 20.10 6.03 -4.29
N SER A 70 20.88 6.26 -3.23
CA SER A 70 22.34 6.12 -3.24
C SER A 70 22.82 4.68 -3.45
N LYS A 71 21.91 3.70 -3.33
CA LYS A 71 22.14 2.26 -3.55
C LYS A 71 21.35 1.73 -4.75
N LYS A 72 20.96 2.61 -5.70
CA LYS A 72 20.13 2.26 -6.86
C LYS A 72 20.78 1.23 -7.79
N GLU A 73 22.10 1.19 -7.90
CA GLU A 73 22.78 0.19 -8.73
C GLU A 73 22.92 -1.18 -8.05
N ASP A 74 22.73 -1.26 -6.73
CA ASP A 74 22.85 -2.51 -6.00
C ASP A 74 21.73 -3.50 -6.36
N SER A 75 22.10 -4.78 -6.50
CA SER A 75 21.11 -5.85 -6.66
C SER A 75 20.35 -6.07 -5.34
N THR A 76 19.10 -6.53 -5.42
CA THR A 76 18.32 -6.88 -4.20
C THR A 76 19.03 -7.92 -3.34
N ALA A 77 19.86 -8.80 -3.93
CA ALA A 77 20.64 -9.80 -3.19
C ALA A 77 21.63 -9.19 -2.19
N ALA A 78 22.16 -7.97 -2.44
CA ALA A 78 23.06 -7.28 -1.52
C ALA A 78 22.40 -6.99 -0.16
N PHE A 79 21.08 -6.73 -0.17
CA PHE A 79 20.29 -6.44 1.03
C PHE A 79 19.70 -7.69 1.72
N LEU A 80 19.83 -8.86 1.12
CA LEU A 80 19.19 -10.10 1.56
C LEU A 80 20.19 -11.09 2.20
N SER A 81 21.41 -10.61 2.50
CA SER A 81 22.42 -11.35 3.27
C SER A 81 22.09 -11.31 4.77
N VAL A 82 21.97 -12.48 5.39
CA VAL A 82 21.55 -12.61 6.79
C VAL A 82 22.59 -12.05 7.75
N ASP A 83 22.19 -11.16 8.64
CA ASP A 83 22.97 -10.79 9.84
C ASP A 83 22.70 -11.82 10.95
N GLU A 84 23.74 -12.51 11.42
CA GLU A 84 23.58 -13.65 12.33
C GLU A 84 22.95 -13.28 13.68
N GLN A 85 23.32 -12.13 14.25
CA GLN A 85 22.86 -11.71 15.57
C GLN A 85 21.43 -11.14 15.50
N PHE A 86 21.14 -10.32 14.50
CA PHE A 86 19.79 -9.85 14.22
C PHE A 86 18.85 -11.01 13.88
N GLN A 87 19.30 -11.99 13.09
CA GLN A 87 18.55 -13.20 12.78
C GLN A 87 18.22 -14.04 14.02
N LYS A 88 19.15 -14.14 14.97
CA LYS A 88 18.96 -14.81 16.26
C LYS A 88 17.94 -14.10 17.14
N ASP A 89 18.01 -12.77 17.22
CA ASP A 89 17.06 -11.97 18.00
C ASP A 89 15.65 -11.97 17.40
N ILE A 90 15.52 -11.85 16.08
CA ILE A 90 14.24 -11.96 15.37
C ILE A 90 13.65 -13.38 15.52
N ASN A 91 14.46 -14.43 15.42
CA ASN A 91 13.99 -15.81 15.65
C ASN A 91 13.49 -16.04 17.08
N ALA A 92 14.07 -15.37 18.09
CA ALA A 92 13.63 -15.49 19.47
C ALA A 92 12.18 -15.02 19.68
N LEU A 93 11.67 -14.09 18.85
CA LEU A 93 10.29 -13.61 18.90
C LEU A 93 9.24 -14.67 18.53
N PHE A 94 9.62 -15.72 17.81
CA PHE A 94 8.70 -16.78 17.36
C PHE A 94 8.63 -17.99 18.30
N ARG A 95 9.29 -17.93 19.47
CA ARG A 95 9.19 -18.98 20.49
C ARG A 95 7.76 -19.06 21.02
N GLY A 96 7.12 -20.22 20.87
CA GLY A 96 5.72 -20.43 21.26
C GLY A 96 4.68 -19.90 20.27
N LEU A 97 5.09 -19.28 19.17
CA LEU A 97 4.21 -19.00 18.03
C LEU A 97 4.12 -20.21 17.08
N ASP A 98 3.05 -20.25 16.29
CA ASP A 98 2.84 -21.31 15.31
C ASP A 98 3.98 -21.35 14.26
N LYS A 99 4.26 -22.51 13.68
CA LYS A 99 5.27 -22.63 12.61
C LYS A 99 4.89 -21.89 11.32
N SER A 100 3.61 -21.59 11.13
CA SER A 100 3.03 -20.96 9.93
C SER A 100 3.22 -19.44 9.87
N TYR A 101 3.94 -18.85 10.84
CA TYR A 101 4.44 -17.48 10.75
C TYR A 101 5.72 -17.41 9.91
N SER A 102 5.70 -16.56 8.90
CA SER A 102 6.82 -16.31 7.99
C SER A 102 7.09 -14.82 7.90
N ILE A 103 8.36 -14.43 7.99
CA ILE A 103 8.76 -13.03 8.05
C ILE A 103 10.05 -12.79 7.28
N THR A 104 10.16 -11.59 6.72
CA THR A 104 11.44 -10.95 6.37
C THR A 104 11.47 -9.57 7.02
N VAL A 105 12.60 -9.21 7.62
CA VAL A 105 12.85 -7.89 8.22
C VAL A 105 14.18 -7.40 7.68
N LEU A 106 14.20 -6.18 7.17
CA LEU A 106 15.39 -5.51 6.67
C LEU A 106 15.50 -4.15 7.34
N ASP A 107 16.48 -4.00 8.23
CA ASP A 107 16.85 -2.74 8.84
C ASP A 107 17.76 -1.95 7.89
N ILE A 108 17.37 -0.70 7.61
CA ILE A 108 18.08 0.26 6.75
C ILE A 108 18.35 1.57 7.51
N SER A 109 18.36 1.54 8.85
CA SER A 109 18.69 2.70 9.68
C SER A 109 20.10 3.23 9.41
N ASP A 110 21.01 2.32 9.03
CA ASP A 110 22.26 2.58 8.35
C ASP A 110 22.24 1.87 6.98
N ILE A 111 22.39 2.61 5.89
CA ILE A 111 22.35 2.09 4.52
C ILE A 111 23.68 1.45 4.07
N ASP A 112 24.78 1.72 4.78
CA ASP A 112 26.10 1.12 4.54
C ASP A 112 26.30 -0.14 5.41
N SER A 113 25.46 -0.34 6.43
CA SER A 113 25.49 -1.49 7.34
C SER A 113 24.09 -2.07 7.62
N VAL A 114 23.35 -2.41 6.56
CA VAL A 114 22.00 -2.99 6.65
C VAL A 114 21.98 -4.34 7.40
N ARG A 115 20.92 -4.61 8.17
CA ARG A 115 20.74 -5.88 8.90
C ARG A 115 19.51 -6.63 8.38
N TYR A 116 19.68 -7.86 7.92
CA TYR A 116 18.58 -8.69 7.39
C TYR A 116 18.33 -9.95 8.21
N ALA A 117 17.04 -10.25 8.43
CA ALA A 117 16.60 -11.46 9.13
C ALA A 117 15.35 -12.05 8.45
N LYS A 118 15.26 -13.39 8.46
CA LYS A 118 14.22 -14.13 7.76
C LYS A 118 13.69 -15.33 8.52
N ARG A 119 12.50 -15.79 8.13
CA ARG A 119 11.86 -17.04 8.55
C ARG A 119 10.90 -17.48 7.46
N ASN A 120 11.09 -18.67 6.91
CA ASN A 120 10.22 -19.27 5.88
C ASN A 120 9.98 -18.31 4.68
N GLU A 121 11.00 -17.56 4.25
CA GLU A 121 10.84 -16.42 3.32
C GLU A 121 10.28 -16.79 1.94
N THR A 122 10.49 -18.03 1.51
CA THR A 122 10.06 -18.58 0.22
C THR A 122 8.68 -19.24 0.30
N ALA A 123 8.07 -19.32 1.48
CA ALA A 123 6.74 -19.90 1.62
C ALA A 123 5.69 -19.05 0.87
N GLY A 124 4.95 -19.70 -0.02
CA GLY A 124 3.89 -19.06 -0.80
C GLY A 124 2.57 -18.96 -0.05
N TYR A 125 2.01 -17.76 0.00
CA TYR A 125 0.71 -17.45 0.61
C TYR A 125 -0.22 -16.84 -0.43
N GLN A 126 -1.54 -16.93 -0.20
CA GLN A 126 -2.48 -16.10 -0.96
C GLN A 126 -2.36 -14.64 -0.45
N PRO A 127 -1.91 -13.67 -1.28
CA PRO A 127 -1.60 -12.32 -0.80
C PRO A 127 -2.84 -11.55 -0.33
N GLY A 128 -4.03 -11.87 -0.87
CA GLY A 128 -5.24 -11.09 -0.64
C GLY A 128 -5.03 -9.61 -1.02
N SER A 129 -5.53 -8.68 -0.21
CA SER A 129 -5.35 -7.23 -0.50
C SER A 129 -3.91 -6.69 -0.44
N VAL A 130 -2.89 -7.48 -0.06
CA VAL A 130 -1.48 -7.10 -0.33
C VAL A 130 -1.20 -7.09 -1.83
N GLY A 131 -1.83 -8.00 -2.59
CA GLY A 131 -1.66 -8.10 -4.03
C GLY A 131 -2.07 -6.83 -4.80
N LYS A 132 -2.83 -5.92 -4.19
CA LYS A 132 -3.18 -4.60 -4.78
C LYS A 132 -1.96 -3.72 -5.05
N LEU A 133 -0.82 -4.01 -4.41
CA LEU A 133 0.44 -3.38 -4.75
C LEU A 133 0.88 -3.74 -6.19
N ALA A 134 0.60 -4.95 -6.69
CA ALA A 134 0.90 -5.32 -8.09
C ALA A 134 -0.01 -4.57 -9.09
N VAL A 135 -1.27 -4.29 -8.71
CA VAL A 135 -2.17 -3.43 -9.50
C VAL A 135 -1.69 -1.97 -9.51
N MET A 136 -1.12 -1.50 -8.40
CA MET A 136 -0.47 -0.19 -8.34
C MET A 136 0.78 -0.13 -9.23
N VAL A 137 1.64 -1.15 -9.20
CA VAL A 137 2.79 -1.26 -10.14
C VAL A 137 2.29 -1.20 -11.58
N ALA A 138 1.29 -2.01 -11.94
CA ALA A 138 0.70 -2.01 -13.27
C ALA A 138 0.21 -0.62 -13.72
N LEU A 139 -0.53 0.10 -12.86
CA LEU A 139 -0.98 1.46 -13.15
C LEU A 139 0.20 2.38 -13.51
N PHE A 140 1.24 2.43 -12.67
CA PHE A 140 2.39 3.30 -12.93
C PHE A 140 3.23 2.83 -14.13
N THR A 141 3.38 1.53 -14.37
CA THR A 141 4.05 1.00 -15.56
C THR A 141 3.33 1.43 -16.83
N GLN A 142 1.99 1.37 -16.87
CA GLN A 142 1.23 1.75 -18.05
C GLN A 142 1.19 3.27 -18.26
N LEU A 143 1.14 4.06 -17.18
CA LEU A 143 1.32 5.51 -17.25
C LEU A 143 2.69 5.90 -17.81
N GLN A 144 3.76 5.21 -17.41
CA GLN A 144 5.10 5.41 -17.96
C GLN A 144 5.19 5.04 -19.44
N LYS A 145 4.48 4.00 -19.88
CA LYS A 145 4.40 3.63 -21.31
C LYS A 145 3.64 4.63 -22.17
N ILE A 146 2.62 5.30 -21.62
CA ILE A 146 1.84 6.34 -22.32
C ILE A 146 2.58 7.69 -22.33
N TYR A 147 3.26 8.05 -21.24
CA TYR A 147 4.01 9.31 -21.11
C TYR A 147 5.43 9.04 -20.57
N PRO A 148 6.34 8.49 -21.39
CA PRO A 148 7.69 8.14 -20.95
C PRO A 148 8.44 9.36 -20.40
N ASP A 149 8.44 10.47 -21.13
CA ASP A 149 9.29 11.64 -20.84
C ASP A 149 8.61 12.72 -19.98
N SER A 150 7.46 12.44 -19.36
CA SER A 150 6.74 13.44 -18.55
C SER A 150 5.89 12.82 -17.45
N PHE A 151 6.46 12.80 -16.23
CA PHE A 151 5.72 12.40 -15.03
C PHE A 151 4.54 13.34 -14.74
N GLU A 152 4.66 14.65 -15.02
CA GLU A 152 3.55 15.59 -14.85
C GLU A 152 2.32 15.22 -15.71
N LYS A 153 2.52 14.78 -16.97
CA LYS A 153 1.40 14.26 -17.79
C LYS A 153 0.76 12.99 -17.21
N ARG A 154 1.54 12.14 -16.53
CA ARG A 154 1.02 10.97 -15.80
C ARG A 154 0.15 11.40 -14.63
N LEU A 155 0.60 12.41 -13.86
CA LEU A 155 -0.19 13.00 -12.77
C LEU A 155 -1.45 13.70 -13.28
N ASP A 156 -1.37 14.46 -14.38
CA ASP A 156 -2.52 15.10 -15.02
C ASP A 156 -3.57 14.08 -15.46
N LEU A 157 -3.15 12.98 -16.09
CA LEU A 157 -4.06 11.90 -16.46
C LEU A 157 -4.70 11.27 -15.21
N LEU A 158 -3.92 11.04 -14.14
CA LEU A 158 -4.43 10.51 -12.88
C LEU A 158 -5.45 11.45 -12.18
N ARG A 159 -5.23 12.76 -12.26
CA ARG A 159 -6.10 13.82 -11.71
C ARG A 159 -7.36 14.05 -12.53
N SER A 160 -7.26 14.01 -13.86
CA SER A 160 -8.34 14.44 -14.77
C SER A 160 -9.23 13.31 -15.27
N LYS A 161 -8.67 12.13 -15.58
CA LYS A 161 -9.42 11.01 -16.14
C LYS A 161 -10.36 10.45 -15.07
N SER A 162 -11.64 10.70 -15.25
CA SER A 162 -12.71 10.21 -14.38
C SER A 162 -13.39 9.01 -15.03
N VAL A 163 -13.46 7.89 -14.33
CA VAL A 163 -13.98 6.62 -14.87
C VAL A 163 -15.06 6.02 -13.98
N LYS A 164 -16.01 5.35 -14.62
CA LYS A 164 -17.19 4.77 -13.96
C LYS A 164 -16.84 3.42 -13.31
N SER A 165 -17.44 3.16 -12.16
CA SER A 165 -17.38 1.86 -11.48
C SER A 165 -17.92 0.72 -12.34
N GLY A 166 -19.14 0.88 -12.87
CA GLY A 166 -19.81 -0.15 -13.66
C GLY A 166 -20.00 -1.45 -12.87
N VAL A 167 -19.96 -2.60 -13.57
CA VAL A 167 -19.96 -3.91 -12.88
C VAL A 167 -18.63 -4.25 -12.24
N TRP A 168 -17.53 -3.62 -12.68
CA TRP A 168 -16.17 -3.96 -12.24
C TRP A 168 -15.97 -3.68 -10.75
N GLY A 169 -16.58 -2.60 -10.25
CA GLY A 169 -16.59 -2.27 -8.82
C GLY A 169 -17.43 -3.21 -7.94
N LEU A 170 -18.18 -4.17 -8.50
CA LEU A 170 -19.21 -4.95 -7.79
C LEU A 170 -18.94 -6.46 -7.75
N THR A 171 -19.34 -7.17 -6.70
CA THR A 171 -19.79 -6.66 -5.39
C THR A 171 -18.59 -6.49 -4.45
N ASP A 172 -18.68 -5.52 -3.52
CA ASP A 172 -17.69 -5.32 -2.47
C ASP A 172 -18.39 -5.10 -1.11
N THR A 173 -17.74 -5.54 -0.05
CA THR A 173 -18.19 -5.33 1.33
C THR A 173 -17.55 -4.10 1.98
N HIS A 174 -16.40 -3.64 1.48
CA HIS A 174 -15.70 -2.47 2.00
C HIS A 174 -16.36 -1.15 1.57
N THR A 175 -16.32 -0.14 2.45
CA THR A 175 -16.81 1.20 2.16
C THR A 175 -15.67 2.11 1.67
N VAL A 176 -16.02 3.12 0.88
CA VAL A 176 -15.13 4.20 0.44
C VAL A 176 -15.52 5.55 1.06
N PRO A 177 -14.53 6.41 1.38
CA PRO A 177 -14.75 7.77 1.86
C PRO A 177 -15.01 8.74 0.69
N ILE A 178 -16.21 9.28 0.61
CA ILE A 178 -16.64 10.21 -0.43
C ILE A 178 -16.81 11.59 0.22
N PHE A 179 -15.94 12.54 -0.13
CA PHE A 179 -16.02 13.91 0.38
C PHE A 179 -16.58 14.86 -0.68
N ASN A 180 -17.63 15.59 -0.32
CA ASN A 180 -18.20 16.65 -1.16
C ASN A 180 -17.65 18.01 -0.70
N LEU A 181 -16.95 18.70 -1.61
CA LEU A 181 -16.23 19.95 -1.34
C LEU A 181 -17.15 21.16 -1.07
N GLU A 182 -18.36 21.17 -1.64
CA GLU A 182 -19.31 22.27 -1.52
C GLU A 182 -20.03 22.27 -0.16
N THR A 183 -20.40 21.07 0.31
CA THR A 183 -21.17 20.87 1.55
C THR A 183 -20.30 20.50 2.74
N ASN A 184 -19.00 20.26 2.53
CA ASN A 184 -18.05 19.73 3.51
C ASN A 184 -18.52 18.44 4.22
N LYS A 185 -19.33 17.62 3.53
CA LYS A 185 -19.83 16.34 4.06
C LYS A 185 -18.98 15.16 3.60
N LEU A 186 -18.53 14.36 4.57
CA LEU A 186 -17.90 13.06 4.34
C LEU A 186 -18.94 11.95 4.51
N LEU A 187 -19.18 11.18 3.45
CA LEU A 187 -19.97 9.95 3.47
C LEU A 187 -19.02 8.74 3.43
N LYS A 188 -19.29 7.68 4.19
CA LYS A 188 -18.64 6.37 4.00
C LYS A 188 -19.70 5.33 3.61
N ARG A 189 -19.66 4.83 2.37
CA ARG A 189 -20.59 3.81 1.83
C ARG A 189 -19.89 2.85 0.88
N GLN A 190 -20.54 1.73 0.53
CA GLN A 190 -20.03 0.85 -0.54
C GLN A 190 -20.09 1.56 -1.90
N VAL A 191 -19.22 1.11 -2.81
CA VAL A 191 -19.21 1.54 -4.21
C VAL A 191 -20.47 1.03 -4.91
N ILE A 192 -21.07 1.84 -5.77
CA ILE A 192 -22.20 1.49 -6.64
C ILE A 192 -21.80 1.63 -8.11
N ALA A 193 -22.54 0.99 -9.03
CA ALA A 193 -22.19 0.96 -10.45
C ALA A 193 -22.18 2.34 -11.14
N SER A 194 -22.91 3.32 -10.59
CA SER A 194 -22.98 4.69 -11.08
C SER A 194 -21.88 5.62 -10.53
N ASP A 195 -21.03 5.14 -9.62
CA ASP A 195 -19.93 5.95 -9.09
C ASP A 195 -18.93 6.30 -10.19
N VAL A 196 -18.49 7.55 -10.18
CA VAL A 196 -17.47 8.10 -11.07
C VAL A 196 -16.47 8.84 -10.20
N PHE A 197 -15.21 8.45 -10.27
CA PHE A 197 -14.09 9.08 -9.56
C PHE A 197 -12.89 9.18 -10.50
N THR A 198 -11.93 10.04 -10.15
CA THR A 198 -10.64 10.14 -10.86
C THR A 198 -9.83 8.85 -10.68
N LEU A 199 -8.86 8.59 -11.57
CA LEU A 199 -7.94 7.46 -11.39
C LEU A 199 -7.20 7.54 -10.05
N PHE A 200 -6.81 8.74 -9.62
CA PHE A 200 -6.19 8.96 -8.30
C PHE A 200 -7.14 8.59 -7.14
N GLU A 201 -8.41 8.97 -7.20
CA GLU A 201 -9.41 8.59 -6.19
C GLU A 201 -9.69 7.08 -6.19
N TRP A 202 -9.69 6.41 -7.35
CA TRP A 202 -9.78 4.95 -7.41
C TRP A 202 -8.51 4.25 -6.85
N ALA A 203 -7.31 4.73 -7.18
CA ALA A 203 -6.05 4.23 -6.63
C ALA A 203 -5.98 4.42 -5.11
N ASP A 204 -6.43 5.57 -4.62
CA ASP A 204 -6.61 5.83 -3.19
C ASP A 204 -7.56 4.81 -2.57
N HIS A 205 -8.78 4.67 -3.08
CA HIS A 205 -9.78 3.77 -2.51
C HIS A 205 -9.30 2.29 -2.52
N MET A 206 -8.56 1.89 -3.55
CA MET A 206 -7.90 0.58 -3.64
C MET A 206 -6.91 0.35 -2.49
N LEU A 207 -6.11 1.36 -2.14
CA LEU A 207 -5.01 1.23 -1.19
C LEU A 207 -5.45 1.55 0.25
N SER A 208 -6.07 2.71 0.45
CA SER A 208 -6.22 3.35 1.77
C SER A 208 -7.33 2.77 2.64
N VAL A 209 -8.47 2.42 2.04
CA VAL A 209 -9.54 1.65 2.68
C VAL A 209 -9.58 0.20 2.20
N SER A 210 -8.62 -0.19 1.36
CA SER A 210 -8.50 -1.55 0.84
C SER A 210 -9.72 -2.02 0.05
N ASN A 211 -10.44 -1.11 -0.64
CA ASN A 211 -11.64 -1.44 -1.41
C ASN A 211 -11.28 -2.40 -2.56
N ASN A 212 -12.02 -3.49 -2.71
CA ASN A 212 -11.86 -4.50 -3.75
C ASN A 212 -12.43 -4.00 -5.08
N GLY A 213 -13.57 -3.31 -5.07
CA GLY A 213 -14.17 -2.73 -6.27
C GLY A 213 -13.23 -1.75 -6.97
N ALA A 214 -12.67 -0.82 -6.20
CA ALA A 214 -11.65 0.12 -6.65
C ALA A 214 -10.41 -0.60 -7.22
N ALA A 215 -9.94 -1.68 -6.59
CA ALA A 215 -8.82 -2.47 -7.11
C ALA A 215 -9.12 -3.10 -8.48
N SER A 216 -10.33 -3.63 -8.65
CA SER A 216 -10.80 -4.16 -9.94
C SER A 216 -10.96 -3.06 -10.99
N ILE A 217 -11.32 -1.84 -10.60
CA ILE A 217 -11.39 -0.69 -11.51
C ILE A 217 -9.99 -0.25 -11.92
N VAL A 218 -9.04 -0.06 -11.00
CA VAL A 218 -7.66 0.32 -11.35
C VAL A 218 -6.99 -0.72 -12.26
N TRP A 219 -7.23 -2.02 -12.03
CA TRP A 219 -6.75 -3.06 -12.92
C TRP A 219 -7.43 -3.01 -14.30
N ARG A 220 -8.75 -2.75 -14.37
CA ARG A 220 -9.43 -2.50 -15.65
C ARG A 220 -8.78 -1.34 -16.41
N GLU A 221 -8.47 -0.24 -15.74
CA GLU A 221 -7.83 0.91 -16.37
C GLU A 221 -6.41 0.60 -16.83
N ALA A 222 -5.60 -0.13 -16.05
CA ALA A 222 -4.29 -0.57 -16.50
C ALA A 222 -4.36 -1.51 -17.72
N LEU A 223 -5.40 -2.35 -17.81
CA LEU A 223 -5.68 -3.18 -19.00
C LEU A 223 -6.03 -2.31 -20.21
N LEU A 224 -6.92 -1.32 -20.04
CA LEU A 224 -7.29 -0.38 -21.11
C LEU A 224 -6.10 0.48 -21.56
N MET A 225 -5.25 0.94 -20.65
CA MET A 225 -4.01 1.63 -20.98
C MET A 225 -3.09 0.74 -21.85
N ALA A 226 -2.95 -0.53 -21.51
CA ALA A 226 -2.16 -1.48 -22.30
C ALA A 226 -2.77 -1.80 -23.67
N ALA A 227 -4.10 -1.81 -23.78
CA ALA A 227 -4.82 -2.09 -25.03
C ALA A 227 -4.86 -0.89 -25.99
N PHE A 228 -4.95 0.33 -25.47
CA PHE A 228 -5.16 1.55 -26.27
C PHE A 228 -3.94 2.47 -26.34
N GLY A 229 -2.94 2.30 -25.48
CA GLY A 229 -1.71 3.10 -25.48
C GLY A 229 -1.98 4.60 -25.44
N GLU A 230 -1.38 5.34 -26.37
CA GLU A 230 -1.55 6.79 -26.53
C GLU A 230 -3.00 7.25 -26.75
N SER A 231 -3.91 6.36 -27.16
CA SER A 231 -5.34 6.65 -27.33
C SER A 231 -6.16 6.52 -26.04
N TYR A 232 -5.61 5.90 -24.98
CA TYR A 232 -6.30 5.74 -23.69
C TYR A 232 -6.76 7.06 -23.04
N PRO A 233 -5.97 8.15 -23.03
CA PRO A 233 -6.39 9.43 -22.46
C PRO A 233 -7.74 9.92 -22.99
N THR A 234 -8.01 9.77 -24.28
CA THR A 234 -9.26 10.16 -24.94
C THR A 234 -10.35 9.09 -24.94
N LEU A 235 -10.04 7.83 -24.60
CA LEU A 235 -10.96 6.70 -24.62
C LEU A 235 -12.27 6.97 -23.86
N THR A 236 -13.40 6.80 -24.53
CA THR A 236 -14.74 6.95 -23.96
C THR A 236 -15.20 5.69 -23.23
N GLN A 237 -16.22 5.83 -22.38
CA GLN A 237 -16.87 4.69 -21.71
C GLN A 237 -17.48 3.70 -22.73
N GLU A 238 -18.00 4.21 -23.85
CA GLU A 238 -18.70 3.43 -24.87
C GLU A 238 -17.73 2.62 -25.75
N GLU A 239 -16.57 3.18 -26.09
CA GLU A 239 -15.46 2.45 -26.71
C GLU A 239 -14.89 1.38 -25.76
N ALA A 240 -14.73 1.69 -24.47
CA ALA A 240 -14.26 0.72 -23.48
C ALA A 240 -15.24 -0.45 -23.29
N ASP A 241 -16.54 -0.17 -23.18
CA ASP A 241 -17.58 -1.21 -23.07
C ASP A 241 -17.71 -2.03 -24.38
N THR A 242 -17.51 -1.40 -25.54
CA THR A 242 -17.41 -2.09 -26.84
C THR A 242 -16.22 -3.04 -26.84
N TYR A 243 -15.02 -2.56 -26.50
CA TYR A 243 -13.80 -3.38 -26.42
C TYR A 243 -13.98 -4.61 -25.53
N PHE A 244 -14.56 -4.47 -24.34
CA PHE A 244 -14.80 -5.61 -23.45
C PHE A 244 -15.88 -6.58 -23.93
N THR A 245 -16.81 -6.15 -24.79
CA THR A 245 -17.89 -7.00 -25.31
C THR A 245 -17.55 -7.68 -26.64
N THR A 246 -16.65 -7.11 -27.44
CA THR A 246 -16.25 -7.66 -28.76
C THR A 246 -14.92 -8.42 -28.71
N THR A 247 -14.00 -8.09 -27.80
CA THR A 247 -12.70 -8.78 -27.68
C THR A 247 -12.88 -10.18 -27.06
N PRO A 248 -12.26 -11.23 -27.62
CA PRO A 248 -12.32 -12.57 -27.05
C PRO A 248 -11.87 -12.61 -25.58
N LYS A 249 -12.70 -13.24 -24.72
CA LYS A 249 -12.42 -13.38 -23.28
C LYS A 249 -11.03 -13.94 -22.97
N LYS A 250 -10.48 -14.83 -23.81
CA LYS A 250 -9.10 -15.34 -23.65
C LYS A 250 -8.07 -14.22 -23.77
N GLU A 251 -8.16 -13.37 -24.79
CA GLU A 251 -7.23 -12.26 -25.03
C GLU A 251 -7.30 -11.22 -23.90
N LEU A 252 -8.52 -10.87 -23.48
CA LEU A 252 -8.73 -10.02 -22.29
C LEU A 252 -8.12 -10.64 -21.02
N THR A 253 -8.17 -11.97 -20.87
CA THR A 253 -7.59 -12.69 -19.73
C THR A 253 -6.08 -12.73 -19.77
N ASP A 254 -5.50 -12.95 -20.94
CA ASP A 254 -4.06 -12.95 -21.14
C ASP A 254 -3.49 -11.55 -20.88
N LEU A 255 -4.04 -10.52 -21.52
CA LEU A 255 -3.63 -9.12 -21.31
C LEU A 255 -3.81 -8.67 -19.86
N ALA A 256 -4.95 -8.98 -19.22
CA ALA A 256 -5.17 -8.65 -17.82
C ALA A 256 -4.10 -9.26 -16.90
N ASN A 257 -3.72 -10.52 -17.15
CA ASN A 257 -2.72 -11.22 -16.35
C ASN A 257 -1.33 -10.65 -16.60
N ASP A 258 -0.97 -10.38 -17.85
CA ASP A 258 0.35 -9.92 -18.24
C ASP A 258 0.62 -8.51 -17.69
N VAL A 259 -0.37 -7.60 -17.76
CA VAL A 259 -0.29 -6.21 -17.27
C VAL A 259 0.08 -6.10 -15.79
N VAL A 260 -0.37 -7.03 -14.93
CA VAL A 260 -0.04 -7.01 -13.49
C VAL A 260 1.11 -7.91 -13.07
N ASN A 261 1.56 -8.83 -13.93
CA ASN A 261 2.59 -9.81 -13.57
C ASN A 261 3.92 -9.60 -14.29
N LEU A 262 3.93 -9.17 -15.56
CA LEU A 262 5.18 -8.94 -16.31
C LEU A 262 6.06 -7.84 -15.68
N PRO A 263 5.53 -6.71 -15.19
CA PRO A 263 6.36 -5.72 -14.48
C PRO A 263 7.07 -6.31 -13.24
N LEU A 264 6.46 -7.28 -12.55
CA LEU A 264 7.10 -7.98 -11.44
C LEU A 264 8.24 -8.91 -11.92
N ARG A 265 8.13 -9.48 -13.13
CA ARG A 265 9.21 -10.29 -13.75
C ARG A 265 10.41 -9.42 -14.12
N GLU A 266 10.16 -8.23 -14.67
CA GLU A 266 11.18 -7.22 -15.00
C GLU A 266 11.98 -6.82 -13.74
N LEU A 267 11.33 -6.75 -12.58
CA LEU A 267 11.94 -6.51 -11.26
C LEU A 267 12.65 -7.73 -10.62
N GLY A 268 12.84 -8.84 -11.36
CA GLY A 268 13.49 -10.05 -10.83
C GLY A 268 12.71 -10.75 -9.70
N ILE A 269 11.41 -10.47 -9.56
CA ILE A 269 10.49 -11.18 -8.69
C ILE A 269 9.86 -12.28 -9.53
N THR A 270 10.03 -13.54 -9.17
CA THR A 270 9.57 -14.70 -9.95
C THR A 270 8.08 -15.01 -9.78
N SER A 271 7.52 -15.86 -10.65
CA SER A 271 6.11 -16.26 -10.63
C SER A 271 5.64 -16.88 -9.32
N ASP A 272 6.52 -17.61 -8.63
CA ASP A 272 6.23 -18.26 -7.35
C ASP A 272 6.57 -17.40 -6.13
N GLU A 273 7.33 -16.32 -6.33
CA GLU A 273 7.53 -15.28 -5.32
C GLU A 273 6.35 -14.30 -5.24
N TRP A 274 5.78 -13.86 -6.38
CA TRP A 274 4.58 -13.01 -6.37
C TRP A 274 3.84 -13.03 -7.72
N ARG A 275 2.53 -13.29 -7.70
CA ARG A 275 1.64 -13.11 -8.85
C ARG A 275 0.19 -12.84 -8.46
N LEU A 276 -0.57 -12.23 -9.36
CA LEU A 276 -2.03 -12.17 -9.32
C LEU A 276 -2.64 -13.01 -10.44
N GLY A 277 -3.71 -13.73 -10.15
CA GLY A 277 -4.42 -14.56 -11.12
C GLY A 277 -5.91 -14.33 -11.26
N SER A 278 -6.51 -13.44 -10.46
CA SER A 278 -7.96 -13.14 -10.47
C SER A 278 -8.22 -11.71 -10.01
N PHE A 279 -9.26 -11.07 -10.54
CA PHE A 279 -9.72 -9.76 -10.06
C PHE A 279 -10.18 -9.81 -8.59
N PHE A 280 -10.33 -8.65 -7.94
CA PHE A 280 -10.70 -8.54 -6.53
C PHE A 280 -12.22 -8.61 -6.26
N THR A 281 -13.02 -8.58 -7.33
CA THR A 281 -14.49 -8.67 -7.34
C THR A 281 -14.92 -9.67 -8.42
N SER A 282 -16.18 -10.11 -8.38
CA SER A 282 -16.72 -11.09 -9.34
C SER A 282 -17.33 -10.47 -10.61
N GLY A 283 -17.69 -9.18 -10.62
CA GLY A 283 -18.23 -8.51 -11.80
C GLY A 283 -17.35 -8.56 -13.06
N PRO A 284 -16.00 -8.44 -12.96
CA PRO A 284 -15.07 -8.64 -14.07
C PRO A 284 -15.16 -10.03 -14.74
N ASN A 285 -15.64 -11.06 -14.01
CA ASN A 285 -15.60 -12.45 -14.48
C ASN A 285 -16.49 -12.70 -15.72
N ARG A 286 -17.36 -11.76 -16.10
CA ARG A 286 -18.10 -11.80 -17.36
C ARG A 286 -17.21 -11.56 -18.59
N TYR A 287 -16.12 -10.81 -18.42
CA TYR A 287 -15.20 -10.40 -19.48
C TYR A 287 -13.83 -11.08 -19.41
N VAL A 288 -13.30 -11.20 -18.19
CA VAL A 288 -11.97 -11.74 -17.90
C VAL A 288 -12.11 -13.05 -17.11
N GLY A 289 -11.23 -14.02 -17.34
CA GLY A 289 -11.12 -15.26 -16.57
C GLY A 289 -10.00 -15.20 -15.53
N ASP A 290 -9.90 -16.26 -14.74
CA ASP A 290 -8.77 -16.45 -13.82
C ASP A 290 -7.62 -17.20 -14.52
N LYS A 291 -6.36 -16.81 -14.26
CA LYS A 291 -5.15 -17.38 -14.88
C LYS A 291 -4.01 -17.51 -13.86
N GLY A 292 -3.45 -18.72 -13.70
CA GLY A 292 -2.26 -18.99 -12.86
C GLY A 292 -2.44 -18.92 -11.33
N GLY A 293 -3.57 -18.40 -10.84
CA GLY A 293 -3.82 -18.17 -9.41
C GLY A 293 -2.96 -17.06 -8.81
N SER A 294 -3.22 -16.68 -7.56
CA SER A 294 -2.49 -15.60 -6.87
C SER A 294 -1.61 -16.15 -5.75
N ILE A 295 -0.34 -15.75 -5.72
CA ILE A 295 0.64 -16.11 -4.69
C ILE A 295 1.45 -14.87 -4.25
N GLY A 296 2.01 -14.90 -3.05
CA GLY A 296 2.99 -13.94 -2.56
C GLY A 296 3.82 -14.58 -1.45
N SER A 297 5.12 -14.38 -1.51
CA SER A 297 6.08 -14.82 -0.50
C SER A 297 6.69 -13.61 0.23
N PRO A 298 7.15 -13.77 1.49
CA PRO A 298 7.89 -12.71 2.18
C PRO A 298 9.11 -12.20 1.41
N LEU A 299 9.83 -13.09 0.71
CA LEU A 299 10.98 -12.74 -0.13
C LEU A 299 10.59 -11.86 -1.33
N GLY A 300 9.56 -12.28 -2.09
CA GLY A 300 9.11 -11.55 -3.28
C GLY A 300 8.61 -10.14 -2.96
N LEU A 301 7.87 -9.99 -1.86
CA LEU A 301 7.40 -8.70 -1.38
C LEU A 301 8.53 -7.86 -0.78
N MET A 302 9.56 -8.45 -0.17
CA MET A 302 10.75 -7.70 0.29
C MET A 302 11.57 -7.17 -0.88
N LYS A 303 11.79 -7.97 -1.94
CA LYS A 303 12.41 -7.52 -3.20
C LYS A 303 11.68 -6.32 -3.81
N PHE A 304 10.34 -6.27 -3.70
CA PHE A 304 9.55 -5.11 -4.12
C PHE A 304 9.80 -3.89 -3.23
N LEU A 305 9.79 -4.03 -1.90
CA LEU A 305 10.04 -2.88 -1.00
C LEU A 305 11.44 -2.29 -1.19
N ILE A 306 12.48 -3.13 -1.34
CA ILE A 306 13.85 -2.69 -1.63
C ILE A 306 13.87 -1.86 -2.93
N GLN A 307 13.30 -2.40 -4.02
CA GLN A 307 13.30 -1.71 -5.32
C GLN A 307 12.41 -0.47 -5.35
N LEU A 308 11.37 -0.39 -4.49
CA LEU A 308 10.59 0.83 -4.29
C LEU A 308 11.47 1.92 -3.67
N GLU A 309 12.17 1.61 -2.59
CA GLU A 309 13.12 2.54 -1.93
C GLU A 309 14.35 2.89 -2.79
N GLN A 310 14.72 2.05 -3.75
CA GLN A 310 15.77 2.34 -4.75
C GLN A 310 15.27 3.19 -5.94
N GLY A 311 13.96 3.45 -6.06
CA GLY A 311 13.41 4.18 -7.21
C GLY A 311 13.38 3.37 -8.51
N LYS A 312 13.27 2.04 -8.44
CA LYS A 312 13.43 1.11 -9.59
C LYS A 312 12.15 0.40 -10.03
N VAL A 313 11.02 0.54 -9.32
CA VAL A 313 9.80 -0.24 -9.60
C VAL A 313 9.21 0.08 -10.97
N VAL A 314 9.34 1.34 -11.42
CA VAL A 314 9.03 1.80 -12.78
C VAL A 314 10.10 2.84 -13.17
N ASP A 315 10.10 3.94 -12.45
CA ASP A 315 11.15 4.96 -12.38
C ASP A 315 11.09 5.64 -11.00
N GLU A 316 11.96 6.61 -10.76
CA GLU A 316 12.14 7.24 -9.45
C GLU A 316 10.90 8.01 -9.00
N GLU A 317 10.35 8.86 -9.87
CA GLU A 317 9.15 9.67 -9.61
C GLU A 317 7.92 8.79 -9.37
N SER A 318 7.73 7.75 -10.18
CA SER A 318 6.63 6.79 -9.99
C SER A 318 6.81 5.97 -8.70
N SER A 319 8.03 5.58 -8.36
CA SER A 319 8.32 4.84 -7.11
C SER A 319 8.03 5.71 -5.88
N LEU A 320 8.38 6.99 -5.94
CA LEU A 320 8.07 7.96 -4.89
C LEU A 320 6.56 8.14 -4.72
N GLU A 321 5.81 8.25 -5.82
CA GLU A 321 4.35 8.41 -5.76
C GLU A 321 3.63 7.12 -5.30
N MET A 322 4.13 5.95 -5.70
CA MET A 322 3.70 4.66 -5.15
C MET A 322 3.92 4.57 -3.64
N LYS A 323 5.07 5.06 -3.13
CA LYS A 323 5.34 5.16 -1.70
C LYS A 323 4.37 6.13 -1.02
N ARG A 324 4.14 7.33 -1.57
CA ARG A 324 3.13 8.29 -1.07
C ARG A 324 1.75 7.65 -0.97
N LEU A 325 1.29 6.93 -2.00
CA LEU A 325 0.02 6.21 -1.99
C LEU A 325 -0.05 5.12 -0.89
N MET A 326 1.04 4.41 -0.61
CA MET A 326 1.12 3.47 0.51
C MET A 326 1.05 4.14 1.90
N TYR A 327 1.51 5.40 2.01
CA TYR A 327 1.42 6.16 3.25
C TYR A 327 -0.02 6.52 3.62
N MET A 328 -0.84 6.88 2.63
CA MET A 328 -2.14 7.54 2.83
C MET A 328 -3.25 6.62 3.39
N THR A 329 -2.93 5.50 4.03
CA THR A 329 -3.91 4.50 4.48
C THR A 329 -4.83 5.00 5.61
N ASP A 330 -6.16 4.94 5.41
CA ASP A 330 -7.21 5.58 6.26
C ASP A 330 -7.14 5.14 7.72
N ARG A 331 -6.73 3.89 7.99
CA ARG A 331 -6.59 3.34 9.35
C ARG A 331 -5.43 2.37 9.44
N ARG A 332 -4.56 2.58 10.45
CA ARG A 332 -3.53 1.62 10.88
C ARG A 332 -4.18 0.37 11.49
N ILE A 333 -3.85 -0.79 10.94
CA ILE A 333 -4.36 -2.10 11.36
C ILE A 333 -3.23 -3.13 11.48
N ARG A 334 -3.40 -4.14 12.35
CA ARG A 334 -2.45 -5.27 12.52
C ARG A 334 -1.05 -4.76 12.87
N TYR A 335 -0.05 -5.06 12.05
CA TYR A 335 1.34 -4.61 12.25
C TYR A 335 1.43 -3.08 12.46
N ALA A 336 0.82 -2.30 11.55
CA ALA A 336 0.83 -0.84 11.61
C ALA A 336 0.08 -0.25 12.82
N GLN A 337 -0.79 -1.04 13.47
CA GLN A 337 -1.56 -0.61 14.65
C GLN A 337 -0.73 -0.59 15.93
N SER A 338 0.49 -1.13 15.93
CA SER A 338 1.33 -1.19 17.12
C SER A 338 1.49 0.19 17.79
N PRO A 339 1.30 0.28 19.12
CA PRO A 339 1.55 1.52 19.86
C PRO A 339 2.97 2.06 19.70
N ALA A 340 3.97 1.18 19.49
CA ALA A 340 5.37 1.58 19.26
C ALA A 340 5.55 2.37 17.96
N LEU A 341 4.69 2.12 16.96
CA LEU A 341 4.75 2.79 15.66
C LEU A 341 3.95 4.10 15.62
N LYS A 342 3.27 4.50 16.71
CA LYS A 342 2.53 5.77 16.78
C LYS A 342 3.32 7.01 16.34
N PRO A 343 4.62 7.19 16.65
CA PRO A 343 5.43 8.31 16.18
C PRO A 343 6.10 8.06 14.82
N ALA A 344 6.07 6.84 14.28
CA ALA A 344 6.69 6.52 12.99
C ALA A 344 5.76 6.79 11.80
N ALA A 345 6.35 7.28 10.71
CA ALA A 345 5.83 7.13 9.35
C ALA A 345 5.73 5.65 9.00
N VAL A 346 4.58 5.22 8.47
CA VAL A 346 4.32 3.81 8.15
C VAL A 346 3.62 3.73 6.79
N TYR A 347 4.34 3.22 5.80
CA TYR A 347 3.88 3.01 4.42
C TYR A 347 3.53 1.53 4.30
N PHE A 348 2.25 1.17 4.20
CA PHE A 348 1.87 -0.23 4.41
C PHE A 348 0.67 -0.71 3.61
N LYS A 349 0.63 -2.02 3.39
CA LYS A 349 -0.56 -2.74 2.93
C LYS A 349 -0.80 -3.97 3.80
N SER A 350 -2.07 -4.18 4.16
CA SER A 350 -2.54 -5.41 4.78
C SER A 350 -3.50 -6.15 3.85
N GLY A 351 -3.51 -7.49 3.96
CA GLY A 351 -4.35 -8.39 3.17
C GLY A 351 -4.72 -9.64 3.96
N SER A 352 -5.88 -10.22 3.69
CA SER A 352 -6.32 -11.45 4.37
C SER A 352 -7.34 -12.19 3.53
N LEU A 353 -7.36 -13.51 3.66
CA LEU A 353 -8.38 -14.40 3.13
C LEU A 353 -8.55 -15.56 4.10
N TYR A 354 -9.80 -15.91 4.44
CA TYR A 354 -10.08 -17.06 5.28
C TYR A 354 -11.19 -17.92 4.66
N LYS A 355 -11.13 -19.22 4.88
CA LYS A 355 -12.15 -20.19 4.47
C LYS A 355 -12.59 -21.01 5.67
N CYS A 356 -13.91 -21.12 5.85
CA CYS A 356 -14.53 -21.99 6.83
C CYS A 356 -15.13 -23.23 6.17
N ASP A 357 -14.84 -24.39 6.75
CA ASP A 357 -15.64 -25.60 6.61
C ASP A 357 -16.34 -25.88 7.94
N ARG A 358 -17.65 -25.62 7.98
CA ARG A 358 -18.47 -25.79 9.19
C ARG A 358 -18.89 -27.24 9.44
N SER A 359 -18.66 -28.17 8.49
CA SER A 359 -19.03 -29.58 8.66
C SER A 359 -18.17 -30.29 9.71
N THR A 360 -16.94 -29.81 9.92
CA THR A 360 -15.95 -30.37 10.85
C THR A 360 -16.28 -30.16 12.33
N GLY A 361 -17.23 -29.26 12.66
CA GLY A 361 -17.50 -28.83 14.04
C GLY A 361 -16.39 -27.97 14.67
N GLU A 362 -15.27 -27.74 13.99
CA GLU A 362 -14.18 -26.91 14.51
C GLU A 362 -14.56 -25.42 14.57
N ALA A 363 -13.96 -24.70 15.52
CA ALA A 363 -14.12 -23.25 15.64
C ALA A 363 -13.69 -22.53 14.35
N CYS A 364 -14.60 -21.79 13.73
CA CYS A 364 -14.30 -20.98 12.55
C CYS A 364 -15.04 -19.64 12.54
N GLY A 365 -14.35 -18.58 12.12
CA GLY A 365 -14.88 -17.22 12.14
C GLY A 365 -14.12 -16.24 11.24
N LYS A 366 -14.48 -14.95 11.34
CA LYS A 366 -13.85 -13.89 10.56
C LYS A 366 -12.37 -13.75 10.95
N TYR A 367 -11.48 -13.95 9.97
CA TYR A 367 -10.03 -14.05 10.18
C TYR A 367 -9.61 -15.20 11.12
N MET A 368 -10.43 -16.25 11.20
CA MET A 368 -10.22 -17.46 12.00
C MET A 368 -10.64 -18.69 11.18
N GLY A 369 -10.20 -18.76 9.91
CA GLY A 369 -10.50 -19.88 9.02
C GLY A 369 -9.91 -21.21 9.50
N ASN A 370 -10.63 -22.32 9.33
CA ASN A 370 -10.15 -23.67 9.66
C ASN A 370 -9.63 -24.45 8.43
N VAL A 371 -9.89 -23.98 7.21
CA VAL A 371 -9.31 -24.55 5.98
C VAL A 371 -8.10 -23.73 5.51
N THR A 372 -8.26 -22.41 5.46
CA THR A 372 -7.19 -21.44 5.22
C THR A 372 -7.46 -20.19 6.03
N ASN A 373 -6.42 -19.53 6.52
CA ASN A 373 -6.55 -18.31 7.31
C ASN A 373 -5.35 -17.36 7.09
N PHE A 374 -5.26 -16.85 5.88
CA PHE A 374 -4.19 -15.97 5.45
C PHE A 374 -4.32 -14.59 6.11
N MET A 375 -3.24 -14.15 6.77
CA MET A 375 -3.11 -12.79 7.26
C MET A 375 -1.72 -12.24 6.97
N ASN A 376 -1.71 -11.16 6.19
CA ASN A 376 -0.50 -10.56 5.63
C ASN A 376 -0.42 -9.08 6.01
N SER A 377 0.80 -8.63 6.30
CA SER A 377 1.18 -7.23 6.52
C SER A 377 2.52 -6.97 5.85
N VAL A 378 2.55 -5.97 4.98
CA VAL A 378 3.74 -5.44 4.30
C VAL A 378 3.89 -4.00 4.75
N ALA A 379 5.03 -3.59 5.27
CA ALA A 379 5.25 -2.22 5.72
C ALA A 379 6.70 -1.75 5.56
N ILE A 380 6.85 -0.45 5.32
CA ILE A 380 8.06 0.34 5.53
C ILE A 380 7.77 1.25 6.73
N VAL A 381 8.72 1.35 7.66
CA VAL A 381 8.62 2.12 8.89
C VAL A 381 9.78 3.10 8.94
N GLU A 382 9.47 4.37 9.19
CA GLU A 382 10.44 5.47 9.35
C GLU A 382 10.10 6.21 10.65
N HIS A 383 10.97 6.13 11.66
CA HIS A 383 10.85 6.96 12.85
C HIS A 383 11.58 8.30 12.68
N PRO A 384 11.22 9.33 13.48
CA PRO A 384 11.97 10.59 13.53
C PRO A 384 13.42 10.47 14.02
N ASP A 385 13.78 9.35 14.66
CA ASP A 385 15.10 9.09 15.26
C ASP A 385 16.05 8.30 14.32
N ASN A 386 15.85 8.40 13.01
CA ASN A 386 16.55 7.65 11.96
C ASN A 386 16.42 6.11 12.01
N CYS A 387 15.64 5.54 12.94
CA CYS A 387 15.26 4.13 12.84
C CYS A 387 14.35 3.90 11.62
N ARG A 388 14.84 3.16 10.62
CA ARG A 388 14.16 2.92 9.33
C ARG A 388 14.27 1.45 8.95
N TYR A 389 13.14 0.80 8.67
CA TYR A 389 13.15 -0.62 8.32
C TYR A 389 11.95 -1.06 7.49
N MET A 390 12.13 -2.15 6.76
CA MET A 390 11.12 -2.83 5.96
C MET A 390 10.75 -4.17 6.59
N VAL A 391 9.50 -4.58 6.43
CA VAL A 391 8.97 -5.83 6.98
C VAL A 391 7.89 -6.42 6.10
N VAL A 392 7.97 -7.73 5.88
CA VAL A 392 6.88 -8.53 5.33
C VAL A 392 6.58 -9.67 6.30
N LEU A 393 5.38 -9.66 6.86
CA LEU A 393 4.87 -10.68 7.78
C LEU A 393 3.64 -11.36 7.16
N MET A 394 3.77 -12.65 6.85
CA MET A 394 2.72 -13.47 6.22
C MET A 394 2.46 -14.71 7.06
N THR A 395 1.18 -15.06 7.20
CA THR A 395 0.76 -16.12 8.12
C THR A 395 -0.40 -16.92 7.55
N ASN A 396 -0.51 -18.19 7.94
CA ASN A 396 -1.66 -19.05 7.69
C ASN A 396 -2.01 -19.87 8.94
N VAL A 397 -2.34 -19.18 10.04
CA VAL A 397 -2.62 -19.84 11.33
C VAL A 397 -4.10 -20.16 11.43
N LEU A 398 -4.44 -21.44 11.30
CA LEU A 398 -5.83 -21.88 11.34
C LEU A 398 -6.49 -21.55 12.68
N ARG A 399 -7.78 -21.20 12.63
CA ARG A 399 -8.66 -20.97 13.79
C ARG A 399 -8.23 -19.84 14.75
N LYS A 400 -7.21 -19.03 14.40
CA LYS A 400 -6.68 -17.92 15.20
C LYS A 400 -6.69 -16.59 14.44
N ASN A 401 -7.18 -15.52 15.08
CA ASN A 401 -7.05 -14.17 14.54
C ASN A 401 -5.66 -13.60 14.87
N SER A 402 -4.71 -13.75 13.95
CA SER A 402 -3.32 -13.30 14.11
C SER A 402 -3.13 -11.78 14.12
N ALA A 403 -4.18 -10.96 14.08
CA ALA A 403 -4.05 -9.50 14.04
C ALA A 403 -3.31 -8.94 15.27
N THR A 404 -3.59 -9.50 16.45
CA THR A 404 -2.89 -9.16 17.71
C THR A 404 -1.44 -9.63 17.68
N ASP A 405 -1.15 -10.82 17.14
CA ASP A 405 0.22 -11.32 17.00
C ASP A 405 1.03 -10.41 16.05
N HIS A 406 0.47 -9.98 14.92
CA HIS A 406 1.13 -9.01 14.02
C HIS A 406 1.46 -7.69 14.73
N MET A 407 0.54 -7.18 15.56
CA MET A 407 0.73 -5.95 16.33
C MET A 407 1.80 -6.11 17.44
N THR A 408 1.83 -7.27 18.10
CA THR A 408 2.81 -7.57 19.17
C THR A 408 4.21 -7.84 18.60
N LEU A 409 4.29 -8.55 17.46
CA LEU A 409 5.53 -8.73 16.70
C LEU A 409 6.08 -7.38 16.24
N ALA A 410 5.24 -6.48 15.70
CA ALA A 410 5.68 -5.14 15.31
C ALA A 410 6.37 -4.38 16.45
N SER A 411 5.76 -4.39 17.64
CA SER A 411 6.31 -3.74 18.84
C SER A 411 7.63 -4.38 19.31
N SER A 412 7.76 -5.70 19.13
CA SER A 412 8.95 -6.45 19.53
C SER A 412 10.12 -6.31 18.55
N ILE A 413 9.82 -6.26 17.24
CA ILE A 413 10.79 -6.01 16.16
C ILE A 413 11.33 -4.59 16.27
N ASP A 414 10.45 -3.59 16.45
CA ASP A 414 10.83 -2.19 16.68
C ASP A 414 11.80 -2.05 17.86
N LYS A 415 11.51 -2.75 18.98
CA LYS A 415 12.39 -2.82 20.16
C LYS A 415 13.71 -3.59 19.93
N ILE A 416 13.83 -4.42 18.89
CA ILE A 416 15.13 -5.05 18.55
C ILE A 416 15.96 -4.09 17.69
N ILE A 417 15.34 -3.43 16.71
CA ILE A 417 16.03 -2.53 15.77
C ILE A 417 16.56 -1.29 16.50
N LYS A 418 15.81 -0.74 17.47
CA LYS A 418 16.21 0.42 18.29
C LYS A 418 17.20 0.10 19.44
N ARG A 419 17.92 -1.03 19.37
CA ARG A 419 19.04 -1.35 20.28
C ARG A 419 20.37 -1.10 19.58
#